data_AF-A0A5N5E496-F1
#
_entry.id   AF-A0A5N5E496-F1
#
_cell.length_a   1.000
_cell.length_b   1.000
_cell.length_c   1.000
_cell.angle_alpha   90.00
_cell.angle_beta   90.00
_cell.angle_gamma   90.00
#
_symmetry.space_group_name_H-M   'P 1'
#
loop_
_entity.id
_entity.type
_entity.pdbx_description
1 polymer ?
#
loop_
_entity_poly.entity_id
_entity_poly.type
_entity_poly.pdbx_seq_one_letter_code
_entity_poly.pdbx_strand_id
1 'polypeptide(L)'
;MSVSSEKGKSFEEHIAKTLRKQLGARVQRDKRSGAGSHQKMDLTDYFQDTPFDIEAKNHKTIAIKEWMRQTKAGTSPGRIPTLVFNADDDVLACIPFDDLVNLSVQIRDLTAEIADLRTPTVLSVGEAVEKAVAIKQPTGVSTCRNGHITSPGSNKCLDKHCAFSSTYKKPKVKK
;
A
#
# COMPACT_ATOMS: atom_id res chain seq x y z
N MET A 1 16.21 29.85 -29.58
CA MET A 1 15.11 30.19 -28.65
C MET A 1 15.60 31.32 -27.75
N SER A 2 14.73 32.08 -27.10
CA SER A 2 15.17 33.16 -26.19
C SER A 2 15.66 32.57 -24.86
N VAL A 3 16.66 33.19 -24.24
CA VAL A 3 17.22 32.77 -22.93
C VAL A 3 16.13 32.65 -21.86
N SER A 4 15.16 33.57 -21.85
CA SER A 4 14.03 33.53 -20.92
C SER A 4 13.12 32.31 -21.13
N SER A 5 12.91 31.87 -22.37
CA SER A 5 12.12 30.69 -22.70
C SER A 5 12.85 29.40 -22.28
N GLU A 6 14.17 29.34 -22.44
CA GLU A 6 15.00 28.22 -22.01
C GLU A 6 15.05 28.12 -20.48
N LYS A 7 15.12 29.26 -19.77
CA LYS A 7 15.08 29.33 -18.30
C LYS A 7 13.76 28.78 -17.73
N GLY A 8 12.62 29.15 -18.34
CA GLY A 8 11.30 28.63 -17.95
C GLY A 8 11.21 27.11 -18.16
N LYS A 9 11.56 26.66 -19.36
CA LYS A 9 11.59 25.23 -19.71
C LYS A 9 12.45 24.40 -18.75
N SER A 10 13.66 24.87 -18.44
CA SER A 10 14.56 24.17 -17.53
C SER A 10 13.99 24.07 -16.12
N PHE A 11 13.24 25.08 -15.68
CA PHE A 11 12.61 25.08 -14.36
C PHE A 11 11.44 24.09 -14.29
N GLU A 12 10.58 24.07 -15.31
CA GLU A 12 9.50 23.09 -15.42
C GLU A 12 10.03 21.65 -15.48
N GLU A 13 11.12 21.41 -16.23
CA GLU A 13 11.79 20.10 -16.28
C GLU A 13 12.40 19.70 -14.93
N HIS A 14 12.96 20.66 -14.18
CA HIS A 14 13.45 20.43 -12.83
C HIS A 14 12.32 19.97 -11.89
N ILE A 15 11.19 20.67 -11.88
CA ILE A 15 10.01 20.32 -11.06
C ILE A 15 9.51 18.92 -11.41
N ALA A 16 9.30 18.63 -12.70
CA ALA A 16 8.83 17.32 -13.16
C ALA A 16 9.82 16.19 -12.82
N LYS A 17 11.14 16.45 -12.86
CA LYS A 17 12.16 15.49 -12.43
C LYS A 17 12.10 15.22 -10.94
N THR A 18 11.88 16.25 -10.12
CA THR A 18 11.75 16.10 -8.66
C THR A 18 10.53 15.25 -8.30
N LEU A 19 9.36 15.53 -8.90
CA LEU A 19 8.14 14.74 -8.67
C LEU A 19 8.31 13.28 -9.09
N ARG A 20 8.91 13.02 -10.28
CA ARG A 20 9.24 11.66 -10.72
C ARG A 20 10.15 10.93 -9.74
N LYS A 21 11.18 11.61 -9.23
CA LYS A 21 12.17 10.99 -8.34
C LYS A 21 11.58 10.69 -6.95
N GLN A 22 10.81 11.61 -6.39
CA GLN A 22 10.32 11.51 -5.01
C GLN A 22 9.02 10.72 -4.90
N LEU A 23 8.13 10.86 -5.88
CA LEU A 23 6.78 10.26 -5.84
C LEU A 23 6.60 9.13 -6.84
N GLY A 24 7.55 8.90 -7.76
CA GLY A 24 7.36 7.97 -8.88
C GLY A 24 6.32 8.43 -9.90
N ALA A 25 5.81 9.66 -9.77
CA ALA A 25 4.70 10.18 -10.56
C ALA A 25 5.09 10.38 -12.04
N ARG A 26 4.21 10.04 -12.98
CA ARG A 26 4.42 10.14 -14.43
C ARG A 26 4.13 11.54 -14.96
N VAL A 27 4.74 12.54 -14.33
CA VAL A 27 4.56 13.97 -14.66
C VAL A 27 5.56 14.41 -15.72
N GLN A 28 5.11 15.27 -16.63
CA GLN A 28 5.95 15.88 -17.66
C GLN A 28 5.58 17.33 -17.90
N ARG A 29 6.49 18.10 -18.50
CA ARG A 29 6.23 19.46 -18.93
C ARG A 29 5.19 19.48 -20.05
N ASP A 30 4.20 20.38 -19.98
CA ASP A 30 3.30 20.60 -21.10
C ASP A 30 4.04 21.35 -22.22
N LYS A 31 4.03 20.79 -23.43
CA LYS A 31 4.65 21.40 -24.60
C LYS A 31 3.69 22.36 -25.33
N ARG A 32 2.42 22.39 -24.95
CA ARG A 32 1.34 23.14 -25.61
C ARG A 32 0.70 24.21 -24.71
N SER A 33 1.23 24.44 -23.51
CA SER A 33 0.74 25.48 -22.61
C SER A 33 0.77 26.84 -23.34
N GLY A 34 -0.42 27.42 -23.58
CA GLY A 34 -0.62 28.66 -24.32
C GLY A 34 -1.43 28.54 -25.61
N ALA A 35 -1.38 27.42 -26.33
CA ALA A 35 -2.03 27.24 -27.64
C ALA A 35 -3.15 26.19 -27.58
N GLY A 36 -4.32 26.61 -27.11
CA GLY A 36 -5.58 25.86 -27.28
C GLY A 36 -5.77 24.65 -26.37
N SER A 37 -6.30 24.88 -25.17
CA SER A 37 -7.35 24.10 -24.52
C SER A 37 -7.80 24.84 -23.26
N HIS A 38 -8.93 24.47 -22.68
CA HIS A 38 -9.50 25.11 -21.49
C HIS A 38 -8.68 24.91 -20.20
N GLN A 39 -7.60 24.13 -20.26
CA GLN A 39 -6.76 23.80 -19.12
C GLN A 39 -5.29 24.04 -19.47
N LYS A 40 -4.65 25.00 -18.81
CA LYS A 40 -3.33 25.52 -19.16
C LYS A 40 -2.43 25.48 -17.94
N MET A 41 -2.05 24.28 -17.51
CA MET A 41 -1.04 24.10 -16.48
C MET A 41 0.32 23.83 -17.15
N ASP A 42 1.42 24.27 -16.52
CA ASP A 42 2.76 24.13 -17.08
C ASP A 42 3.27 22.68 -17.03
N LEU A 43 2.73 21.87 -16.12
CA LEU A 43 2.98 20.44 -16.05
C LEU A 43 1.71 19.64 -16.36
N THR A 44 1.88 18.54 -17.08
CA THR A 44 0.85 17.54 -17.36
C THR A 44 1.03 16.33 -16.44
N ASP A 45 -0.03 16.01 -15.70
CA ASP A 45 -0.19 14.79 -14.91
C ASP A 45 -1.39 13.98 -15.44
N TYR A 46 -1.25 13.42 -16.65
CA TYR A 46 -2.36 12.71 -17.33
C TYR A 46 -2.89 11.53 -16.51
N PHE A 47 -2.02 10.85 -15.77
CA PHE A 47 -2.37 9.71 -14.96
C PHE A 47 -2.88 10.08 -13.57
N GLN A 48 -2.85 11.37 -13.22
CA GLN A 48 -3.25 11.88 -11.92
C GLN A 48 -2.49 11.19 -10.77
N ASP A 49 -1.20 10.93 -10.98
CA ASP A 49 -0.34 10.30 -9.96
C ASP A 49 -0.08 11.25 -8.78
N THR A 50 -0.34 12.54 -8.96
CA THR A 50 -0.31 13.57 -7.93
C THR A 50 -1.68 14.24 -7.77
N PRO A 51 -1.96 14.86 -6.62
CA PRO A 51 -3.17 15.66 -6.45
C PRO A 51 -3.04 17.09 -7.02
N PHE A 52 -1.91 17.44 -7.63
CA PHE A 52 -1.55 18.83 -7.93
C PHE A 52 -1.78 19.19 -9.39
N ASP A 53 -2.31 20.39 -9.63
CA ASP A 53 -2.18 21.09 -10.90
C ASP A 53 -1.16 22.20 -10.74
N ILE A 54 -0.06 22.14 -11.51
CA ILE A 54 1.13 22.95 -11.25
C ILE A 54 1.33 24.03 -12.30
N GLU A 55 1.41 25.27 -11.83
CA GLU A 55 1.91 26.44 -12.56
C GLU A 55 3.33 26.75 -12.09
N ALA A 56 4.27 27.00 -13.01
CA ALA A 56 5.68 27.22 -12.71
C ALA A 56 6.12 28.63 -13.11
N LYS A 57 6.68 29.41 -12.17
CA LYS A 57 7.18 30.78 -12.43
C LYS A 57 8.62 30.96 -11.99
N ASN A 58 9.50 31.27 -12.93
CA ASN A 58 10.92 31.54 -12.65
C ASN A 58 11.27 33.00 -13.02
N HIS A 59 10.73 33.94 -12.25
CA HIS A 59 10.89 35.38 -12.47
C HIS A 59 11.67 36.02 -11.32
N LYS A 60 12.42 37.09 -11.62
CA LYS A 60 13.13 37.86 -10.60
C LYS A 60 12.19 38.57 -9.63
N THR A 61 11.09 39.12 -10.15
CA THR A 61 10.06 39.77 -9.36
C THR A 61 8.96 38.77 -9.05
N ILE A 62 8.70 38.55 -7.77
CA ILE A 62 7.67 37.62 -7.29
C ILE A 62 6.31 38.32 -7.29
N ALA A 63 5.33 37.74 -7.99
CA ALA A 63 3.97 38.27 -8.11
C ALA A 63 2.91 37.22 -7.70
N ILE A 64 3.05 36.64 -6.50
CA ILE A 64 2.24 35.51 -6.00
C ILE A 64 0.74 35.75 -6.17
N LYS A 65 0.22 36.94 -5.85
CA LYS A 65 -1.22 37.24 -5.96
C LYS A 65 -1.75 37.05 -7.38
N GLU A 66 -0.99 37.51 -8.38
CA GLU A 66 -1.39 37.40 -9.78
C GLU A 66 -1.22 35.96 -10.28
N TRP A 67 -0.07 35.35 -10.01
CA TRP A 67 0.23 34.00 -10.47
C TRP A 67 -0.73 32.98 -9.86
N MET A 68 -1.03 33.09 -8.57
CA MET A 68 -1.99 32.19 -7.91
C MET A 68 -3.41 32.34 -8.47
N ARG A 69 -3.80 33.54 -8.93
CA ARG A 69 -5.08 33.74 -9.63
C ARG A 69 -5.10 32.97 -10.95
N GLN A 70 -4.00 32.96 -11.70
CA GLN A 70 -3.87 32.19 -12.94
C GLN A 70 -3.90 30.68 -12.64
N THR A 71 -3.12 30.22 -11.65
CA THR A 71 -3.09 28.82 -11.21
C THR A 71 -4.48 28.31 -10.85
N LYS A 72 -5.23 29.06 -10.03
CA LYS A 72 -6.62 28.70 -9.66
C LYS A 72 -7.55 28.63 -10.86
N ALA A 73 -7.41 29.54 -11.82
CA ALA A 73 -8.25 29.55 -13.02
C ALA A 73 -7.95 28.40 -13.99
N GLY A 74 -6.70 27.91 -14.02
CA GLY A 74 -6.27 26.80 -14.87
C GLY A 74 -6.45 25.41 -14.26
N THR A 75 -6.76 25.32 -12.97
CA THR A 75 -6.83 24.05 -12.22
C THR A 75 -8.12 23.27 -12.51
N SER A 76 -7.96 21.96 -12.69
CA SER A 76 -9.05 21.00 -12.86
C SER A 76 -9.92 20.90 -11.62
N PRO A 77 -11.24 20.63 -11.76
CA PRO A 77 -12.08 20.25 -10.63
C PRO A 77 -11.48 19.08 -9.84
N GLY A 78 -11.42 19.22 -8.51
CA GLY A 78 -10.90 18.18 -7.61
C GLY A 78 -9.37 18.09 -7.52
N ARG A 79 -8.63 18.98 -8.20
CA ARG A 79 -7.16 19.06 -8.08
C ARG A 79 -6.75 20.28 -7.26
N ILE A 80 -5.58 20.20 -6.64
CA ILE A 80 -5.03 21.26 -5.78
C ILE A 80 -4.25 22.25 -6.66
N PRO A 81 -4.69 23.52 -6.72
CA PRO A 81 -3.96 24.55 -7.46
C PRO A 81 -2.62 24.81 -6.79
N THR A 82 -1.53 24.59 -7.50
CA THR A 82 -0.18 24.65 -6.94
C THR A 82 0.71 25.57 -7.77
N LEU A 83 1.11 26.69 -7.18
CA LEU A 83 2.07 27.61 -7.79
C LEU A 83 3.47 27.28 -7.29
N VAL A 84 4.37 26.87 -8.19
CA VAL A 84 5.78 26.63 -7.87
C VAL A 84 6.62 27.76 -8.45
N PHE A 85 7.47 28.36 -7.63
CA PHE A 85 8.29 29.49 -8.04
C PHE A 85 9.65 29.48 -7.38
N ASN A 86 10.62 30.10 -8.03
CA ASN A 86 11.94 30.32 -7.46
C ASN A 86 11.94 31.63 -6.66
N ALA A 87 12.40 31.59 -5.41
CA ALA A 87 12.59 32.73 -4.54
C ALA A 87 13.98 32.64 -3.91
N ASP A 88 14.89 33.54 -4.32
CA ASP A 88 16.25 33.66 -3.75
C ASP A 88 16.98 32.31 -3.62
N ASP A 89 17.00 31.54 -4.72
CA ASP A 89 17.61 30.20 -4.88
C ASP A 89 16.81 29.02 -4.34
N ASP A 90 15.74 29.27 -3.56
CA ASP A 90 14.84 28.23 -3.10
C ASP A 90 13.67 28.02 -4.06
N VAL A 91 13.29 26.74 -4.24
CA VAL A 91 12.07 26.37 -4.96
C VAL A 91 10.94 26.25 -3.96
N LEU A 92 10.06 27.25 -3.94
CA LEU A 92 8.90 27.32 -3.06
C LEU A 92 7.63 26.92 -3.79
N ALA A 93 6.64 26.46 -3.02
CA ALA A 93 5.30 26.19 -3.50
C ALA A 93 4.27 26.97 -2.68
N CYS A 94 3.25 27.48 -3.35
CA CYS A 94 2.08 28.10 -2.75
C CYS A 94 0.82 27.31 -3.15
N ILE A 95 0.07 26.88 -2.15
CA ILE A 95 -1.24 26.25 -2.26
C ILE A 95 -2.24 26.98 -1.36
N PRO A 96 -3.56 26.86 -1.60
CA PRO A 96 -4.56 27.37 -0.68
C PRO A 96 -4.41 26.72 0.70
N PHE A 97 -4.67 27.51 1.75
CA PHE A 97 -4.48 27.03 3.12
C PHE A 97 -5.39 25.84 3.44
N ASP A 98 -6.65 25.88 2.99
CA ASP A 98 -7.59 24.79 3.23
C ASP A 98 -7.11 23.47 2.61
N ASP A 99 -6.50 23.52 1.41
CA ASP A 99 -5.93 22.33 0.76
C ASP A 99 -4.73 21.77 1.54
N LEU A 100 -3.87 22.65 2.08
CA LEU A 100 -2.77 22.23 2.97
C LEU A 100 -3.31 21.52 4.23
N VAL A 101 -4.35 22.06 4.84
CA VAL A 101 -4.99 21.47 6.02
C VAL A 101 -5.62 20.12 5.67
N ASN A 102 -6.31 20.03 4.54
CA ASN A 102 -6.93 18.79 4.08
C ASN A 102 -5.88 17.69 3.81
N LEU A 103 -4.76 18.03 3.19
CA LEU A 103 -3.63 17.10 3.02
C LEU A 103 -3.08 16.65 4.37
N SER A 104 -2.96 17.56 5.35
CA SER A 104 -2.47 17.25 6.69
C SER A 104 -3.40 16.29 7.43
N VAL A 105 -4.72 16.44 7.28
CA VAL A 105 -5.72 15.52 7.83
C VAL A 105 -5.58 14.13 7.20
N GLN A 106 -5.49 14.05 5.86
CA GLN A 106 -5.29 12.77 5.17
C GLN A 106 -4.02 12.05 5.63
N ILE A 107 -2.91 12.78 5.76
CA ILE A 107 -1.64 12.22 6.25
C ILE A 107 -1.81 11.67 7.67
N ARG A 108 -2.46 12.43 8.57
CA ARG A 108 -2.72 12.00 9.94
C ARG A 108 -3.53 10.71 9.97
N ASP A 109 -4.62 10.65 9.21
CA ASP A 109 -5.55 9.51 9.22
C ASP A 109 -4.88 8.26 8.63
N LEU A 110 -4.15 8.39 7.52
CA LEU A 110 -3.34 7.30 6.95
C LEU A 110 -2.25 6.83 7.91
N THR A 111 -1.62 7.74 8.65
CA THR A 111 -0.60 7.38 9.65
C THR A 111 -1.22 6.59 10.80
N ALA A 112 -2.43 6.95 11.24
CA ALA A 112 -3.16 6.20 12.26
C ALA A 112 -3.55 4.80 11.79
N GLU A 113 -4.04 4.67 10.54
CA GLU A 113 -4.34 3.37 9.94
C GLU A 113 -3.08 2.49 9.80
N ILE A 114 -1.97 3.05 9.34
CA ILE A 114 -0.68 2.33 9.27
C ILE A 114 -0.24 1.87 10.66
N ALA A 115 -0.45 2.68 11.70
CA ALA A 115 -0.10 2.30 13.07
C ALA A 115 -0.97 1.15 13.57
N ASP A 116 -2.28 1.18 13.31
CA ASP A 116 -3.20 0.10 13.64
C ASP A 116 -2.81 -1.21 12.95
N LEU A 117 -2.58 -1.17 11.62
CA LEU A 117 -2.15 -2.33 10.83
C LEU A 117 -0.80 -2.91 11.27
N ARG A 118 0.10 -2.08 11.82
CA ARG A 118 1.39 -2.52 12.36
C ARG A 118 1.29 -3.07 13.78
N THR A 119 0.15 -2.90 14.45
CA THR A 119 -0.04 -3.41 15.79
C THR A 119 -0.02 -4.94 15.73
N PRO A 120 0.91 -5.62 16.43
CA PRO A 120 1.00 -7.07 16.40
C PRO A 120 -0.32 -7.65 16.88
N THR A 121 -0.99 -8.44 16.05
CA THR A 121 -2.13 -9.21 16.50
C THR A 121 -1.61 -10.26 17.47
N VAL A 122 -1.81 -10.05 18.77
CA VAL A 122 -1.58 -11.08 19.77
C VAL A 122 -2.66 -12.14 19.53
N LEU A 123 -2.35 -13.12 18.67
CA LEU A 123 -3.07 -14.38 18.69
C LEU A 123 -2.86 -14.92 20.09
N SER A 124 -3.89 -14.86 20.93
CA SER A 124 -3.91 -15.54 22.22
C SER A 124 -3.89 -17.04 21.94
N VAL A 125 -2.68 -17.58 21.73
CA VAL A 125 -2.46 -19.02 21.65
C VAL A 125 -2.98 -19.71 22.94
N GLY A 126 -3.13 -18.95 24.04
CA GLY A 126 -3.73 -19.44 25.29
C GLY A 126 -5.20 -19.85 25.22
N GLU A 127 -6.09 -19.09 24.57
CA GLU A 127 -7.53 -19.41 24.60
C GLU A 127 -7.94 -20.46 23.56
N ALA A 128 -7.22 -20.53 22.44
CA ALA A 128 -7.44 -21.56 21.43
C ALA A 128 -6.88 -22.93 21.87
N VAL A 129 -5.78 -22.96 22.63
CA VAL A 129 -5.19 -24.21 23.13
C VAL A 129 -5.99 -24.76 24.32
N GLU A 130 -6.49 -23.93 25.25
CA GLU A 130 -7.32 -24.46 26.35
C GLU A 130 -8.66 -25.05 25.87
N LYS A 131 -9.30 -24.47 24.83
CA LYS A 131 -10.51 -25.08 24.23
C LYS A 131 -10.21 -26.33 23.39
N ALA A 132 -9.02 -26.46 22.81
CA ALA A 132 -8.63 -27.65 22.06
C ALA A 132 -8.17 -28.82 22.95
N VAL A 133 -7.62 -28.54 24.13
CA VAL A 133 -7.18 -29.57 25.10
C VAL A 133 -8.36 -30.10 25.94
N ALA A 134 -9.49 -29.39 25.96
CA ALA A 134 -10.75 -29.85 26.57
C ALA A 134 -11.62 -30.73 25.65
N ILE A 135 -11.07 -31.24 24.54
CA ILE A 135 -11.70 -32.37 23.84
C ILE A 135 -11.46 -33.60 24.73
N LYS A 136 -12.48 -33.94 25.53
CA LYS A 136 -12.61 -35.24 26.21
C LYS A 136 -12.04 -36.32 25.29
N GLN A 137 -11.00 -37.04 25.74
CA GLN A 137 -10.59 -38.28 25.07
C GLN A 137 -11.85 -39.08 24.77
N PRO A 138 -12.13 -39.45 23.51
CA PRO A 138 -13.31 -40.23 23.21
C PRO A 138 -13.17 -41.57 23.95
N THR A 139 -14.00 -41.75 24.97
CA THR A 139 -14.12 -42.93 25.84
C THR A 139 -14.70 -44.12 25.07
N GLY A 140 -14.15 -44.45 23.91
CA GLY A 140 -14.73 -45.42 22.98
C GLY A 140 -13.73 -46.20 22.12
N VAL A 141 -12.42 -45.98 22.29
CA VAL A 141 -11.42 -46.75 21.54
C VAL A 141 -11.01 -47.96 22.36
N SER A 142 -11.51 -49.14 22.00
CA SER A 142 -11.07 -50.41 22.57
C SER A 142 -9.67 -50.75 22.07
N THR A 143 -8.84 -51.30 22.98
CA THR A 143 -7.46 -51.71 22.68
C THR A 143 -7.28 -53.21 22.91
N CYS A 144 -6.37 -53.83 22.13
CA CYS A 144 -6.01 -55.23 22.31
C CYS A 144 -5.02 -55.37 23.48
N ARG A 145 -4.68 -56.61 23.86
CA ARG A 145 -3.73 -56.88 24.97
C ARG A 145 -2.33 -56.27 24.77
N ASN A 146 -1.96 -55.95 23.53
CA ASN A 146 -0.70 -55.28 23.20
C ASN A 146 -0.84 -53.75 23.07
N GLY A 147 -1.98 -53.17 23.46
CA GLY A 147 -2.20 -51.72 23.44
C GLY A 147 -2.60 -51.12 22.08
N HIS A 148 -2.73 -51.93 21.03
CA HIS A 148 -3.14 -51.43 19.71
C HIS A 148 -4.65 -51.26 19.61
N ILE A 149 -5.10 -50.34 18.76
CA ILE A 149 -6.52 -50.08 18.52
C ILE A 149 -7.21 -51.31 17.91
N THR A 150 -8.37 -51.68 18.46
CA THR A 150 -9.24 -52.74 17.92
C THR A 150 -10.36 -52.15 17.08
N SER A 151 -10.84 -52.92 16.10
CA SER A 151 -11.95 -52.50 15.25
C SER A 151 -13.23 -52.32 16.08
N PRO A 152 -14.01 -51.24 15.88
CA PRO A 152 -15.30 -51.07 16.54
C PRO A 152 -16.20 -52.30 16.35
N GLY A 153 -16.78 -52.83 17.42
CA GLY A 153 -17.67 -54.00 17.39
C GLY A 153 -16.99 -55.37 17.26
N SER A 154 -15.66 -55.46 17.26
CA SER A 154 -14.94 -56.75 17.28
C SER A 154 -13.71 -56.72 18.20
N ASN A 155 -13.38 -57.85 18.81
CA ASN A 155 -12.16 -57.98 19.64
C ASN A 155 -10.88 -58.22 18.81
N LYS A 156 -10.85 -57.78 17.55
CA LYS A 156 -9.71 -58.00 16.63
C LYS A 156 -8.86 -56.74 16.51
N CYS A 157 -7.54 -56.93 16.63
CA CYS A 157 -6.55 -55.87 16.50
C CYS A 157 -6.42 -55.41 15.04
N LEU A 158 -6.38 -54.08 14.81
CA LEU A 158 -6.21 -53.49 13.48
C LEU A 158 -4.77 -53.59 12.95
N ASP A 159 -3.78 -53.71 13.83
CA ASP A 159 -2.39 -53.94 13.41
C ASP A 159 -2.21 -55.36 12.87
N LYS A 160 -1.85 -55.47 11.59
CA LYS A 160 -1.70 -56.71 10.83
C LYS A 160 -0.58 -57.63 11.35
N HIS A 161 0.41 -57.06 12.04
CA HIS A 161 1.54 -57.80 12.58
C HIS A 161 1.32 -58.25 14.02
N CYS A 162 0.23 -57.81 14.65
CA CYS A 162 -0.13 -58.21 16.00
C CYS A 162 -0.76 -59.61 16.04
N ALA A 163 -0.35 -60.45 16.98
CA ALA A 163 -0.89 -61.80 17.17
C ALA A 163 -2.42 -61.86 17.37
N PHE A 164 -3.04 -60.75 17.79
CA PHE A 164 -4.49 -60.60 18.00
C PHE A 164 -5.25 -60.07 16.77
N SER A 165 -4.55 -59.87 15.64
CA SER A 165 -5.16 -59.48 14.37
C SER A 165 -5.87 -60.65 13.69
N SER A 166 -6.90 -60.37 12.90
CA SER A 166 -7.50 -61.34 11.98
C SER A 166 -6.55 -61.79 10.87
N THR A 167 -5.50 -60.99 10.59
CA THR A 167 -4.59 -61.21 9.45
C THR A 167 -3.23 -61.81 9.85
N TYR A 168 -3.01 -62.06 11.15
CA TYR A 168 -1.74 -62.59 11.65
C TYR A 168 -1.53 -64.05 11.22
N LYS A 169 -0.38 -64.32 10.59
CA LYS A 169 0.07 -65.68 10.26
C LYS A 169 1.24 -66.05 11.15
N LYS A 170 1.07 -67.08 11.99
CA LYS A 170 2.16 -67.58 12.84
C LYS A 170 3.32 -68.06 11.95
N PRO A 171 4.57 -67.63 12.21
CA PRO A 171 5.73 -68.14 11.47
C PRO A 171 5.80 -69.67 11.58
N LYS A 172 6.03 -70.36 10.45
CA LYS A 172 6.24 -71.81 10.44
C LYS A 172 7.59 -72.10 11.11
N VAL A 173 7.57 -72.87 12.19
CA VAL A 173 8.78 -73.38 12.84
C VAL A 173 9.47 -74.30 11.84
N LYS A 174 10.69 -73.96 11.40
CA LYS A 174 11.53 -74.89 10.64
C LYS A 174 11.98 -75.99 11.60
N LYS A 175 11.64 -77.24 11.29
CA LYS A 175 12.23 -78.42 11.93
C LYS A 175 13.69 -78.55 11.53
#